data_AF-X0UY36-F1
#
_entry.id   AF-X0UY36-F1
#
_cell.length_a   1.000
_cell.length_b   1.000
_cell.length_c   1.000
_cell.angle_alpha   90.00
_cell.angle_beta   90.00
_cell.angle_gamma   90.00
#
_symmetry.space_group_name_H-M   'P 1'
#
loop_
_entity.id
_entity.type
_entity.pdbx_description
1 polymer ?
#
loop_
_entity_poly.entity_id
_entity_poly.type
_entity_poly.pdbx_seq_one_letter_code
_entity_poly.pdbx_strand_id
1 'polypeptide(L)'
;MITIFDGRRTSQDTTMQSAGAKESYSAGRSLAILGLSGIALAGVSEAVTDSLIPATRTLGFSDTFSGIVLLGGVGGIGEVLTAIRFARQGKQELVMAATVGSTIQMVLFVAPMLVFT
;
A
#
# COMPACT_ATOMS: atom_id res chain seq x y z
N MET A 1 -23.67 -44.13 7.51
CA MET A 1 -23.04 -43.26 6.50
C MET A 1 -22.23 -42.22 7.26
N ILE A 2 -20.91 -42.24 7.08
CA ILE A 2 -19.89 -41.99 8.10
C ILE A 2 -19.41 -40.51 8.13
N THR A 3 -19.31 -39.97 9.34
CA THR A 3 -18.87 -38.63 9.78
C THR A 3 -17.37 -38.38 9.53
N ILE A 4 -16.93 -38.16 8.28
CA ILE A 4 -15.50 -37.97 7.92
C ILE A 4 -15.17 -36.53 7.46
N PHE A 5 -16.11 -35.59 7.56
CA PHE A 5 -15.91 -34.24 7.02
C PHE A 5 -15.56 -33.13 8.03
N ASP A 6 -15.45 -33.44 9.33
CA ASP A 6 -15.30 -32.41 10.37
C ASP A 6 -13.86 -32.18 10.86
N GLY A 7 -12.96 -33.17 10.70
CA GLY A 7 -11.58 -33.09 11.24
C GLY A 7 -10.60 -32.20 10.46
N ARG A 8 -10.89 -31.84 9.20
CA ARG A 8 -10.01 -30.99 8.38
C ARG A 8 -10.26 -29.49 8.57
N ARG A 9 -11.47 -29.08 8.97
CA ARG A 9 -11.75 -27.65 9.21
C ARG A 9 -11.06 -27.16 10.47
N THR A 10 -11.15 -27.92 11.56
CA THR A 10 -10.50 -27.55 12.83
C THR A 10 -8.97 -27.51 12.74
N SER A 11 -8.35 -28.42 11.97
CA SER A 11 -6.89 -28.43 11.78
C SER A 11 -6.40 -27.31 10.84
N GLN A 12 -7.23 -26.90 9.86
CA GLN A 12 -6.90 -25.82 8.92
C GLN A 12 -7.13 -24.43 9.56
N ASP A 13 -8.12 -24.30 10.45
CA ASP A 13 -8.30 -23.10 11.28
C ASP A 13 -7.17 -22.94 12.32
N THR A 14 -6.68 -24.05 12.89
CA THR A 14 -5.59 -24.01 13.88
C THR A 14 -4.23 -23.74 13.24
N THR A 15 -3.99 -24.21 12.01
CA THR A 15 -2.74 -23.90 11.27
C THR A 15 -2.72 -22.48 10.67
N MET A 16 -3.88 -21.85 10.48
CA MET A 16 -3.94 -20.42 10.12
C MET A 16 -3.80 -19.47 11.33
N GLN A 17 -4.03 -19.94 12.56
CA GLN A 17 -3.98 -19.11 13.75
C GLN A 17 -2.58 -19.02 14.41
N SER A 18 -1.61 -19.84 13.96
CA SER A 18 -0.24 -19.84 14.46
C SER A 18 0.77 -19.19 13.48
N ALA A 19 0.43 -18.02 12.93
CA ALA A 19 1.36 -17.18 12.18
C ALA A 19 1.41 -15.77 12.81
N GLY A 20 2.26 -15.65 13.84
CA GLY A 20 2.64 -14.38 14.46
C GLY A 20 1.79 -14.01 15.67
N ALA A 21 2.38 -14.09 16.86
CA ALA A 21 1.90 -13.33 18.01
C ALA A 21 1.82 -11.86 17.59
N LYS A 22 0.60 -11.36 17.34
CA LYS A 22 0.37 -9.94 17.06
C LYS A 22 0.68 -9.19 18.36
N GLU A 23 1.86 -8.57 18.45
CA GLU A 23 2.04 -7.44 19.36
C GLU A 23 0.96 -6.43 19.01
N SER A 24 -0.09 -6.37 19.83
CA SER A 24 -1.18 -5.42 19.64
C SER A 24 -0.71 -4.08 20.17
N TYR A 25 -0.32 -3.19 19.25
CA TYR A 25 0.01 -1.81 19.59
C TYR A 25 -1.26 -1.12 20.12
N SER A 26 -1.14 -0.42 21.25
CA SER A 26 -2.20 0.49 21.71
C SER A 26 -2.55 1.48 20.59
N ALA A 27 -3.83 1.82 20.45
CA ALA A 27 -4.31 2.75 19.42
C ALA A 27 -3.50 4.05 19.38
N GLY A 28 -3.10 4.57 20.55
CA GLY A 28 -2.26 5.76 20.65
C GLY A 28 -0.85 5.57 20.05
N ARG A 29 -0.24 4.39 20.24
CA ARG A 29 1.08 4.08 19.67
C ARG A 29 0.99 3.91 18.15
N SER A 30 -0.06 3.26 17.65
CA SER A 30 -0.31 3.12 16.21
C SER A 30 -0.52 4.48 15.53
N LEU A 31 -1.30 5.37 16.16
CA LEU A 31 -1.54 6.72 15.65
C LEU A 31 -0.27 7.57 15.67
N ALA A 32 0.55 7.46 16.72
CA ALA A 32 1.84 8.15 16.80
C ALA A 32 2.80 7.69 15.69
N ILE A 33 2.90 6.38 15.44
CA ILE A 33 3.73 5.84 14.35
C ILE A 33 3.22 6.31 12.98
N LEU A 34 1.90 6.29 12.77
CA LEU A 34 1.29 6.75 11.52
C LEU A 34 1.59 8.23 11.25
N GLY A 35 1.39 9.09 12.27
CA GLY A 35 1.67 10.52 12.17
C GLY A 35 3.14 10.82 11.91
N LEU A 36 4.05 10.19 12.66
CA LEU A 36 5.50 10.34 12.46
C LEU A 36 5.94 9.86 11.07
N SER A 37 5.41 8.73 10.61
CA SER A 37 5.67 8.20 9.28
C SER A 37 5.17 9.15 8.19
N GLY A 38 4.00 9.76 8.37
CA GLY A 38 3.45 10.75 7.44
C GLY A 38 4.33 12.00 7.32
N ILE A 39 4.80 12.53 8.45
CA ILE A 39 5.70 13.70 8.47
C ILE A 39 7.04 13.36 7.80
N ALA A 40 7.61 12.19 8.11
CA ALA A 40 8.84 11.73 7.49
C ALA A 40 8.68 11.58 5.97
N LEU A 41 7.57 11.00 5.51
CA LEU A 41 7.28 10.85 4.09
C LEU A 41 7.12 12.19 3.38
N ALA A 42 6.50 13.19 4.02
CA ALA A 42 6.40 14.54 3.46
C ALA A 42 7.79 15.15 3.21
N GLY A 43 8.70 15.05 4.18
CA GLY A 43 10.08 15.54 4.00
C GLY A 43 10.86 14.79 2.92
N VAL A 44 10.68 13.47 2.83
CA VAL A 44 11.29 12.66 1.76
C VAL A 44 10.72 13.03 0.39
N SER A 45 9.41 13.31 0.29
CA SER A 45 8.75 13.68 -0.97
C SER A 45 9.30 14.99 -1.55
N GLU A 46 9.58 15.98 -0.70
CA GLU A 46 10.19 17.25 -1.11
C GLU A 46 11.61 17.03 -1.64
N ALA A 47 12.46 16.35 -0.85
CA ALA A 47 13.85 16.06 -1.23
C ALA A 47 13.97 15.25 -2.53
N VAL A 48 13.07 14.28 -2.74
CA VAL A 48 13.01 13.49 -3.97
C VAL A 48 12.60 14.37 -5.15
N THR A 49 11.56 15.20 -5.00
CA THR A 49 11.07 16.05 -6.09
C THR A 49 12.13 17.06 -6.54
N ASP A 50 12.79 17.71 -5.57
CA ASP A 50 13.84 18.70 -5.80
C ASP A 50 15.04 18.14 -6.57
N SER A 51 15.38 16.88 -6.32
CA SER A 51 16.50 16.23 -6.99
C SER A 51 16.09 15.56 -8.31
N LEU A 52 14.87 15.02 -8.38
CA LEU A 52 14.41 14.20 -9.50
C LEU A 52 14.09 15.05 -10.73
N ILE A 53 13.36 16.17 -10.60
CA ILE A 53 12.94 16.97 -11.76
C ILE A 53 14.16 17.56 -12.53
N PRO A 54 15.17 18.14 -11.87
CA PRO A 54 16.37 18.59 -12.57
C PRO A 54 17.13 17.45 -13.23
N ALA A 55 17.24 16.29 -12.56
CA ALA A 55 17.93 15.12 -13.10
C ALA A 55 17.21 14.59 -14.35
N THR A 56 15.88 14.49 -14.33
CA THR A 56 15.11 13.99 -15.47
C THR A 56 15.12 14.96 -16.65
N ARG A 57 15.21 16.27 -16.41
CA ARG A 57 15.45 17.26 -17.46
C ARG A 57 16.79 17.04 -18.16
N THR A 58 17.86 16.69 -17.44
CA THR A 58 19.16 16.37 -18.08
C THR A 58 19.11 15.11 -18.94
N LEU A 59 18.18 14.20 -18.64
CA LEU A 59 17.91 12.99 -19.43
C LEU A 59 16.94 13.25 -20.60
N GLY A 60 16.41 14.47 -20.74
CA GLY A 60 15.49 14.85 -21.81
C GLY A 60 14.02 14.49 -21.56
N PHE A 61 13.63 14.14 -20.33
CA PHE A 61 12.23 13.89 -19.99
C PHE A 61 11.47 15.19 -19.74
N SER A 62 10.18 15.19 -20.07
CA SER A 62 9.30 16.31 -19.72
C SER A 62 8.99 16.33 -18.22
N ASP A 63 8.72 17.51 -17.69
CA ASP A 63 8.31 17.68 -16.29
C ASP A 63 7.01 16.89 -16.00
N THR A 64 6.06 16.91 -16.94
CA THR A 64 4.80 16.17 -16.84
C THR A 64 5.03 14.66 -16.76
N PHE A 65 5.91 14.10 -17.61
CA PHE A 65 6.23 12.67 -17.56
C PHE A 65 6.92 12.31 -16.24
N SER A 66 7.88 13.13 -15.82
CA SER A 66 8.64 12.92 -14.59
C SER A 66 7.73 12.97 -13.36
N GLY A 67 6.80 13.92 -13.30
CA GLY A 67 5.83 14.04 -12.22
C GLY A 67 4.81 12.89 -12.20
N ILE A 68 4.18 12.57 -13.33
CA ILE A 68 3.10 11.58 -13.37
C ILE A 68 3.64 10.15 -13.26
N VAL A 69 4.68 9.82 -14.04
CA VAL A 69 5.14 8.43 -14.18
C VAL A 69 6.18 8.09 -13.12
N LEU A 70 7.22 8.91 -12.97
CA LEU A 70 8.31 8.61 -12.03
C LEU A 70 7.89 8.93 -10.60
N LEU A 71 7.51 10.18 -10.31
CA LEU A 71 7.15 10.59 -8.96
C LEU A 71 5.82 9.98 -8.50
N GLY A 72 4.79 10.01 -9.35
CA GLY A 72 3.49 9.39 -9.07
C GLY A 72 3.58 7.86 -8.91
N GLY A 73 4.44 7.20 -9.68
CA GLY A 73 4.65 5.76 -9.59
C GLY A 73 5.23 5.30 -8.26
N VAL A 74 6.14 6.08 -7.66
CA VAL A 74 6.81 5.73 -6.39
C VAL A 74 5.80 5.57 -5.24
N GLY A 75 4.78 6.43 -5.18
CA GLY A 75 3.75 6.38 -4.14
C GLY A 75 2.96 5.06 -4.12
N GLY A 76 2.80 4.41 -5.28
CA GLY A 76 2.05 3.16 -5.41
C GLY A 76 2.84 1.89 -5.08
N ILE A 77 4.17 1.97 -4.91
CA ILE A 77 5.01 0.77 -4.77
C ILE A 77 4.63 -0.06 -3.53
N GLY A 78 4.32 0.59 -2.41
CA GLY A 78 3.92 -0.11 -1.18
C GLY A 78 2.66 -0.96 -1.36
N GLU A 79 1.70 -0.45 -2.14
CA GLU A 79 0.48 -1.17 -2.50
C GLU A 79 0.78 -2.34 -3.43
N VAL A 80 1.62 -2.13 -4.45
CA VAL A 80 2.06 -3.19 -5.37
C VAL A 80 2.76 -4.32 -4.62
N LEU A 81 3.65 -4.02 -3.68
CA LEU A 81 4.32 -5.03 -2.85
C LEU A 81 3.33 -5.81 -1.97
N THR A 82 2.32 -5.12 -1.45
CA THR A 82 1.25 -5.73 -0.65
C THR A 82 0.37 -6.64 -1.51
N ALA A 83 0.01 -6.18 -2.70
CA ALA A 83 -0.74 -6.95 -3.69
C ALA A 83 0.02 -8.22 -4.11
N ILE A 84 1.33 -8.12 -4.38
CA ILE A 84 2.17 -9.29 -4.68
C ILE A 84 2.17 -10.27 -3.51
N ARG A 85 2.28 -9.77 -2.27
CA ARG A 85 2.21 -10.64 -1.08
C ARG A 85 0.86 -11.36 -0.96
N PHE A 86 -0.25 -10.68 -1.21
CA PHE A 86 -1.57 -11.31 -1.19
C PHE A 86 -1.78 -12.29 -2.34
N ALA A 87 -1.30 -11.96 -3.54
CA ALA A 87 -1.33 -12.86 -4.70
C ALA A 87 -0.56 -14.17 -4.42
N ARG A 88 0.63 -14.07 -3.81
CA ARG A 88 1.42 -15.25 -3.41
C ARG A 88 0.74 -16.12 -2.35
N GLN A 89 -0.20 -15.56 -1.59
CA GLN A 89 -1.03 -16.28 -0.61
C GLN A 89 -2.31 -16.88 -1.24
N GLY A 90 -2.50 -16.77 -2.55
CA GLY A 90 -3.72 -17.19 -3.23
C GLY A 90 -4.94 -16.31 -2.94
N LYS A 91 -4.75 -15.11 -2.39
CA LYS A 91 -5.82 -14.19 -1.98
C LYS A 91 -6.12 -13.17 -3.08
N GLN A 92 -6.54 -13.64 -4.24
CA GLN A 92 -6.79 -12.78 -5.40
C GLN A 92 -7.95 -11.79 -5.18
N GLU A 93 -9.00 -12.19 -4.47
CA GLU A 93 -10.11 -11.30 -4.08
C GLU A 93 -9.62 -10.10 -3.25
N LEU A 94 -8.66 -10.32 -2.34
CA LEU A 94 -8.10 -9.25 -1.52
C LEU A 94 -7.25 -8.28 -2.34
N VAL A 95 -6.54 -8.80 -3.36
CA VAL A 95 -5.81 -7.95 -4.32
C VAL A 95 -6.79 -7.08 -5.09
N MET A 96 -7.86 -7.67 -5.64
CA MET A 96 -8.84 -6.91 -6.40
C MET A 96 -9.56 -5.86 -5.55
N ALA A 97 -10.02 -6.24 -4.36
CA ALA A 97 -10.67 -5.31 -3.44
C ALA A 97 -9.75 -4.15 -3.03
N ALA A 98 -8.48 -4.43 -2.70
CA ALA A 98 -7.52 -3.40 -2.31
C ALA A 98 -7.19 -2.46 -3.48
N THR A 99 -6.87 -3.01 -4.66
CA THR A 99 -6.48 -2.21 -5.83
C THR A 99 -7.62 -1.36 -6.37
N VAL A 100 -8.82 -1.92 -6.49
CA VAL A 100 -10.00 -1.16 -6.95
C VAL A 100 -10.39 -0.11 -5.90
N GLY A 101 -10.39 -0.46 -4.62
CA GLY A 101 -10.69 0.46 -3.52
C GLY A 101 -9.73 1.65 -3.48
N SER A 102 -8.42 1.40 -3.53
CA SER A 102 -7.38 2.43 -3.54
C SER A 102 -7.46 3.32 -4.77
N THR A 103 -7.70 2.75 -5.96
CA THR A 103 -7.85 3.52 -7.21
C THR A 103 -9.05 4.46 -7.16
N ILE A 104 -10.21 3.96 -6.70
CA ILE A 104 -11.41 4.78 -6.55
C ILE A 104 -11.17 5.92 -5.55
N GLN A 105 -10.49 5.65 -4.43
CA GLN A 105 -10.15 6.68 -3.45
C GLN A 105 -9.19 7.72 -4.03
N MET A 106 -8.16 7.29 -4.76
CA MET A 106 -7.22 8.19 -5.41
C MET A 106 -7.93 9.11 -6.43
N VAL A 107 -8.83 8.56 -7.24
CA VAL A 107 -9.53 9.31 -8.29
C VAL A 107 -10.65 10.20 -7.74
N LEU A 108 -11.47 9.69 -6.81
CA LEU A 108 -12.66 10.41 -6.32
C LEU A 108 -12.40 11.32 -5.13
N PHE A 109 -11.29 11.12 -4.40
CA PHE A 109 -10.98 11.91 -3.22
C PHE A 109 -9.63 12.64 -3.35
N VAL A 110 -8.54 11.92 -3.61
CA VAL A 110 -7.20 12.53 -3.60
C VAL A 110 -7.04 13.53 -4.75
N ALA A 111 -7.38 13.16 -5.99
CA ALA A 111 -7.24 14.06 -7.13
C ALA A 111 -8.08 15.35 -7.00
N PRO A 112 -9.36 15.33 -6.59
CA PRO A 112 -10.12 16.54 -6.31
C PRO A 112 -9.50 17.37 -5.18
N MET A 113 -9.03 16.75 -4.10
CA MET A 113 -8.41 17.45 -2.98
C MET A 113 -7.16 18.23 -3.42
N LEU A 114 -6.34 17.62 -4.29
CA LEU A 114 -5.12 18.24 -4.81
C LEU A 114 -5.39 19.48 -5.69
N VAL A 115 -6.57 19.59 -6.31
CA VAL A 115 -6.95 20.78 -7.09
C VAL A 115 -7.27 21.97 -6.17
N PHE A 116 -7.69 21.71 -4.94
CA PHE A 116 -8.07 22.74 -3.97
C PHE A 116 -6.93 23.19 -3.06
N THR A 117 -5.75 22.57 -3.14
CA THR A 117 -4.48 22.98 -2.51
C THR A 117 -3.61 23.76 -3.48
#